data_AF-A0A2R6LAD2-F1
#
_entry.id   AF-A0A2R6LAD2-F1
#
_cell.length_a   1.000
_cell.length_b   1.000
_cell.length_c   1.000
_cell.angle_alpha   90.00
_cell.angle_beta   90.00
_cell.angle_gamma   90.00
#
_symmetry.space_group_name_H-M   'P 1'
#
loop_
_entity.id
_entity.type
_entity.pdbx_description
1 polymer ?
#
loop_
_entity_poly.entity_id
_entity_poly.type
_entity_poly.pdbx_seq_one_letter_code
_entity_poly.pdbx_strand_id
1 'polypeptide(L)'
;MSDLEEEYQLDYFEENGFHRMECTECGAAFWTREESRTTCGEPPCDTYEFIDNPGFDEELTLEETRERFLSFFEERDHERIEPYPVAANRWRDDVLLTQASIYDFQPLVTSGKSPPPANP
;
A
#
# COMPACT_ATOMS: atom_id res chain seq x y z
N MET A 1 -20.13 8.53 10.69
CA MET A 1 -19.58 7.17 10.53
C MET A 1 -19.67 6.89 9.05
N SER A 2 -18.55 6.69 8.35
CA SER A 2 -18.57 6.55 6.89
C SER A 2 -19.23 5.22 6.51
N ASP A 3 -19.93 5.20 5.38
CA ASP A 3 -20.66 4.05 4.85
C ASP A 3 -19.78 2.82 4.48
N LEU A 4 -18.50 2.80 4.88
CA LEU A 4 -17.50 1.79 4.52
C LEU A 4 -16.88 1.10 5.74
N GLU A 5 -17.44 1.28 6.94
CA GLU A 5 -16.86 0.68 8.15
C GLU A 5 -16.75 -0.85 8.07
N GLU A 6 -17.71 -1.51 7.39
CA GLU A 6 -17.70 -2.95 7.12
C GLU A 6 -16.56 -3.35 6.18
N GLU A 7 -16.24 -2.53 5.17
CA GLU A 7 -15.15 -2.81 4.21
C GLU A 7 -13.75 -2.81 4.86
N TYR A 8 -13.63 -2.19 6.04
CA TYR A 8 -12.39 -2.17 6.81
C TYR A 8 -12.30 -3.28 7.86
N GLN A 9 -13.34 -4.10 8.03
CA GLN A 9 -13.38 -5.24 8.96
C GLN A 9 -13.18 -6.54 8.18
N LEU A 10 -11.91 -6.82 7.84
CA LEU A 10 -11.55 -8.03 7.12
C LEU A 10 -11.45 -9.22 8.09
N ASP A 11 -12.00 -10.37 7.71
CA ASP A 11 -11.86 -11.63 8.47
C ASP A 11 -10.39 -11.94 8.78
N TYR A 12 -9.49 -11.62 7.85
CA TYR A 12 -8.04 -11.75 8.04
C TYR A 12 -7.53 -11.07 9.31
N PHE A 13 -8.05 -9.89 9.66
CA PHE A 13 -7.63 -9.18 10.86
C PHE A 13 -8.04 -9.91 12.13
N GLU A 14 -9.30 -10.37 12.20
CA GLU A 14 -9.78 -11.15 13.34
C GLU A 14 -9.01 -12.47 13.48
N GLU A 15 -8.83 -13.20 12.37
CA GLU A 15 -8.14 -14.49 12.34
C GLU A 15 -6.64 -14.40 12.69
N ASN A 16 -6.01 -13.24 12.48
CA ASN A 16 -4.56 -13.04 12.70
C ASN A 16 -4.24 -12.16 13.92
N GLY A 17 -5.21 -11.95 14.80
CA GLY A 17 -5.01 -11.27 16.09
C GLY A 17 -4.75 -9.77 15.95
N PHE A 18 -5.37 -9.13 14.97
CA PHE A 18 -5.43 -7.68 14.88
C PHE A 18 -6.65 -7.16 15.64
N HIS A 19 -6.46 -6.04 16.33
CA HIS A 19 -7.48 -5.35 17.09
C HIS A 19 -7.68 -3.96 16.50
N ARG A 20 -8.94 -3.57 16.29
CA ARG A 20 -9.28 -2.21 15.89
C ARG A 20 -9.33 -1.31 17.12
N MET A 21 -8.52 -0.28 17.10
CA MET A 21 -8.34 0.69 18.19
C MET A 21 -8.63 2.11 17.68
N GLU A 22 -8.86 3.05 18.58
CA GLU A 22 -8.97 4.48 18.27
C GLU A 22 -7.75 5.21 18.83
N CYS A 23 -7.08 6.01 18.00
CA CYS A 23 -5.88 6.75 18.40
C CYS A 23 -6.24 7.84 19.42
N THR A 24 -5.55 7.86 20.56
CA THR A 24 -5.83 8.82 21.64
C THR A 24 -5.48 10.27 21.29
N GLU A 25 -4.63 10.49 20.29
CA GLU A 25 -4.16 11.82 19.88
C GLU A 25 -5.01 12.45 18.76
N CYS A 26 -5.41 11.66 17.75
CA CYS A 26 -6.11 12.17 16.56
C CYS A 26 -7.52 11.59 16.35
N GLY A 27 -7.93 10.59 17.14
CA GLY A 27 -9.24 9.94 17.01
C GLY A 27 -9.39 9.04 15.78
N ALA A 28 -8.31 8.79 15.02
CA ALA A 28 -8.37 7.89 13.88
C ALA A 28 -8.46 6.43 14.33
N ALA A 29 -9.31 5.64 13.66
CA ALA A 29 -9.31 4.20 13.84
C ALA A 29 -8.06 3.59 13.18
N PHE A 30 -7.43 2.62 13.85
CA PHE A 30 -6.27 1.89 13.33
C PHE A 30 -6.32 0.42 13.76
N TRP A 31 -5.59 -0.43 13.05
CA TRP A 31 -5.47 -1.85 13.37
C TRP A 31 -4.06 -2.17 13.89
N THR A 32 -3.99 -2.93 14.97
CA THR A 32 -2.71 -3.31 15.60
C THR A 32 -2.80 -4.72 16.17
N ARG A 33 -1.68 -5.45 16.18
CA ARG A 33 -1.57 -6.72 16.92
C ARG A 33 -1.11 -6.49 18.37
N GLU A 34 -0.68 -5.28 18.68
CA GLU A 34 -0.26 -4.89 20.02
C GLU A 34 -1.45 -4.26 20.77
N GLU A 35 -2.06 -5.03 21.68
CA GLU A 35 -3.23 -4.59 22.47
C GLU A 35 -2.92 -3.38 23.37
N SER A 36 -1.65 -3.18 23.77
CA SER A 36 -1.23 -2.04 24.59
C SER A 36 -1.10 -0.73 23.82
N ARG A 37 -1.13 -0.76 22.49
CA ARG A 37 -0.88 0.42 21.66
C ARG A 37 -2.06 1.39 21.71
N THR A 38 -1.76 2.67 21.96
CA THR A 38 -2.77 3.74 22.05
C THR A 38 -2.72 4.77 20.92
N THR A 39 -1.65 4.76 20.11
CA THR A 39 -1.39 5.71 19.00
C THR A 39 -1.35 4.99 17.65
N CYS A 40 -1.70 5.70 16.56
CA CYS A 40 -1.87 5.09 15.23
C CYS A 40 -0.58 4.81 14.43
N GLY A 41 0.60 5.25 14.89
CA GLY A 41 1.86 5.11 14.17
C GLY A 41 2.19 6.25 13.21
N GLU A 42 1.22 7.10 12.90
CA GLU A 42 1.40 8.19 11.94
C GLU A 42 1.85 9.49 12.63
N PRO A 43 2.84 10.21 12.10
CA PRO A 43 3.15 11.57 12.54
C PRO A 43 1.91 12.49 12.43
N PRO A 44 1.61 13.34 13.43
CA PRO A 44 2.45 13.66 14.59
C PRO A 44 2.19 12.79 15.83
N CYS A 45 1.33 11.78 15.76
CA CYS A 45 0.94 10.96 16.92
C CYS A 45 2.07 10.07 17.42
N ASP A 46 2.95 9.64 16.51
CA ASP A 46 4.20 8.93 16.80
C ASP A 46 5.38 9.55 16.01
N THR A 47 6.60 9.20 16.41
CA THR A 47 7.85 9.62 15.75
C THR A 47 8.58 8.44 15.13
N TYR A 48 9.50 8.70 14.20
CA TYR A 48 10.31 7.64 13.60
C TYR A 48 11.25 6.99 14.61
N GLU A 49 11.10 5.68 14.80
CA GLU A 49 11.92 4.88 15.73
C GLU A 49 13.03 4.09 15.02
N PHE A 50 13.07 4.10 13.69
CA PHE A 50 13.97 3.27 12.90
C PHE A 50 15.37 3.89 12.67
N ILE A 51 15.57 5.15 13.07
CA ILE A 51 16.89 5.81 12.97
C ILE A 51 17.82 5.16 14.00
N ASP A 52 18.96 4.63 13.55
CA ASP A 52 19.92 3.85 14.34
C ASP A 52 19.34 2.54 14.94
N ASN A 53 18.15 2.13 14.50
CA ASN A 53 17.45 0.92 14.93
C ASN A 53 16.67 0.32 13.74
N PRO A 54 17.37 -0.30 12.75
CA PRO A 54 16.74 -0.75 11.52
C PRO A 54 15.64 -1.79 11.78
N GLY A 55 14.52 -1.66 11.06
CA GLY A 55 13.38 -2.58 11.18
C GLY A 55 13.57 -3.94 10.47
N PHE A 56 14.66 -4.11 9.72
CA PHE A 56 15.04 -5.36 9.07
C PHE A 56 16.38 -5.82 9.59
N ASP A 57 16.58 -7.13 9.67
CA ASP A 57 17.86 -7.74 10.06
C ASP A 57 18.97 -7.53 9.01
N GLU A 58 18.57 -7.31 7.74
CA GLU A 58 19.44 -7.18 6.58
C GLU A 58 19.38 -5.77 6.01
N GLU A 59 20.54 -5.22 5.61
CA GLU A 59 20.59 -4.01 4.78
C GLU A 59 20.31 -4.37 3.32
N LEU A 60 19.38 -3.66 2.69
CA LEU A 60 19.00 -3.87 1.29
C LEU A 60 19.31 -2.63 0.46
N THR A 61 19.92 -2.85 -0.71
CA THR A 61 20.02 -1.83 -1.75
C THR A 61 18.66 -1.59 -2.42
N LEU A 62 18.57 -0.52 -3.22
CA LEU A 62 17.36 -0.22 -4.00
C LEU A 62 17.02 -1.32 -5.00
N GLU A 63 18.03 -1.95 -5.60
CA GLU A 63 17.85 -3.04 -6.56
C GLU A 63 17.37 -4.32 -5.85
N GLU A 64 18.01 -4.70 -4.75
CA GLU A 64 17.61 -5.87 -3.97
C GLU A 64 16.20 -5.72 -3.40
N THR A 65 15.85 -4.53 -2.88
CA THR A 65 14.48 -4.27 -2.39
C THR A 65 13.45 -4.42 -3.51
N ARG A 66 13.75 -3.89 -4.70
CA ARG A 66 12.87 -4.01 -5.87
C ARG A 66 12.68 -5.48 -6.26
N GLU A 67 13.76 -6.23 -6.42
CA GLU A 67 13.67 -7.62 -6.83
C GLU A 67 13.00 -8.50 -5.78
N ARG A 68 13.24 -8.25 -4.48
CA ARG A 68 12.57 -8.96 -3.38
C ARG A 68 11.06 -8.75 -3.40
N PHE A 69 10.59 -7.53 -3.65
CA PHE A 69 9.16 -7.24 -3.78
C PHE A 69 8.57 -7.90 -5.04
N LEU A 70 9.18 -7.72 -6.21
CA LEU A 70 8.66 -8.23 -7.48
C LEU A 70 8.62 -9.76 -7.49
N SER A 71 9.72 -10.41 -7.10
CA SER A 71 9.83 -11.88 -7.09
C SER A 71 8.81 -12.51 -6.12
N PHE A 72 8.55 -11.87 -4.97
CA PHE A 72 7.54 -12.36 -4.02
C PHE A 72 6.14 -12.47 -4.65
N PHE A 73 5.74 -11.50 -5.47
CA PHE A 73 4.44 -11.53 -6.15
C PHE A 73 4.46 -12.39 -7.42
N GLU A 74 5.57 -12.45 -8.15
CA GLU A 74 5.76 -13.36 -9.29
C GLU A 74 5.61 -14.83 -8.88
N GLU A 75 6.18 -15.22 -7.72
CA GLU A 75 6.00 -16.56 -7.13
C GLU A 75 4.55 -16.88 -6.71
N ARG A 76 3.67 -15.88 -6.71
CA ARG A 76 2.26 -15.95 -6.32
C ARG A 76 1.34 -15.60 -7.50
N ASP A 77 1.78 -15.97 -8.70
CA ASP A 77 1.03 -15.86 -9.96
C ASP A 77 0.68 -14.43 -10.41
N HIS A 78 1.41 -13.41 -9.93
CA HIS A 78 1.30 -12.05 -10.46
C HIS A 78 2.28 -11.85 -11.61
N GLU A 79 1.84 -11.29 -12.73
CA GLU A 79 2.75 -11.05 -13.86
C GLU A 79 3.52 -9.73 -13.68
N ARG A 80 4.83 -9.78 -13.82
CA ARG A 80 5.67 -8.59 -13.75
C ARG A 80 5.50 -7.71 -14.99
N ILE A 81 5.17 -6.45 -14.76
CA ILE A 81 5.04 -5.42 -15.81
C ILE A 81 6.15 -4.38 -15.68
N GLU A 82 6.79 -4.06 -16.81
CA GLU A 82 7.80 -3.01 -16.87
C GLU A 82 7.20 -1.63 -16.56
N PRO A 83 7.97 -0.74 -15.89
CA PRO A 83 7.46 0.55 -15.47
C PRO A 83 7.06 1.44 -16.66
N TYR A 84 5.94 2.14 -16.51
CA TYR A 84 5.50 3.12 -17.49
C TYR A 84 6.35 4.41 -17.41
N PRO A 85 6.39 5.22 -18.49
CA PRO A 85 7.08 6.50 -18.47
C PRO A 85 6.51 7.44 -17.39
N VAL A 86 7.34 8.27 -16.77
CA VAL A 86 6.84 9.29 -15.81
C VAL A 86 5.89 10.33 -16.43
N ALA A 87 5.87 10.44 -17.76
CA ALA A 87 5.03 11.37 -18.51
C ALA A 87 3.69 10.72 -18.89
N ALA A 88 2.70 10.90 -18.01
CA ALA A 88 1.36 10.33 -18.16
C ALA A 88 0.58 10.85 -19.38
N ASN A 89 0.92 12.04 -19.86
CA ASN A 89 0.29 12.65 -21.04
C ASN A 89 0.43 11.83 -22.34
N ARG A 90 1.18 10.72 -22.32
CA ARG A 90 1.33 9.79 -23.44
C ARG A 90 0.14 8.84 -23.62
N TRP A 91 -0.67 8.60 -22.58
CA TRP A 91 -1.83 7.68 -22.63
C TRP A 91 -3.12 8.25 -22.03
N ARG A 92 -3.05 9.40 -21.37
CA ARG A 92 -4.19 10.14 -20.80
C ARG A 92 -4.02 11.64 -21.00
N ASP A 93 -5.08 12.42 -20.88
CA ASP A 93 -5.12 13.85 -21.21
C ASP A 93 -5.49 14.77 -20.02
N ASP A 94 -5.75 14.18 -18.85
CA ASP A 94 -6.21 14.87 -17.64
C ASP A 94 -5.09 15.20 -16.64
N VAL A 95 -3.92 14.56 -16.75
CA VAL A 95 -2.73 14.83 -15.91
C VAL A 95 -1.44 14.77 -16.73
N LEU A 96 -0.42 15.51 -16.30
CA LEU A 96 0.87 15.57 -17.01
C LEU A 96 1.84 14.44 -16.64
N LEU A 97 1.86 14.04 -15.36
CA LEU A 97 2.84 13.12 -14.79
C LEU A 97 2.16 11.98 -14.03
N THR A 98 2.81 10.83 -13.98
CA THR A 98 2.40 9.68 -13.16
C THR A 98 2.61 10.00 -11.68
N GLN A 99 1.53 9.98 -10.89
CA GLN A 99 1.56 10.29 -9.46
C GLN A 99 1.42 9.05 -8.58
N ALA A 100 0.86 7.96 -9.12
CA ALA A 100 0.67 6.68 -8.45
C ALA A 100 0.69 5.56 -9.49
N SER A 101 1.02 4.32 -9.07
CA SER A 101 1.03 3.16 -9.98
C SER A 101 -0.31 2.93 -10.69
N ILE A 102 -1.43 3.20 -10.03
CA ILE A 102 -2.77 3.03 -10.62
C ILE A 102 -3.03 3.97 -11.82
N TYR A 103 -2.24 5.06 -11.97
CA TYR A 103 -2.40 6.00 -13.08
C TYR A 103 -2.07 5.38 -14.45
N ASP A 104 -1.23 4.35 -14.47
CA ASP A 104 -0.82 3.66 -15.70
C ASP A 104 -2.00 2.92 -16.34
N PHE A 105 -3.01 2.59 -15.53
CA PHE A 105 -4.20 1.83 -15.93
C PHE A 105 -5.45 2.73 -16.02
N GLN A 106 -5.36 3.98 -15.60
CA GLN A 106 -6.47 4.92 -15.66
C GLN A 106 -6.50 5.72 -16.98
N PRO A 107 -7.70 6.08 -17.46
CA PRO A 107 -9.01 5.64 -17.01
C PRO A 107 -9.49 4.34 -17.70
N LEU A 108 -8.78 3.89 -18.72
CA LEU A 108 -9.30 2.88 -19.66
C LEU A 108 -9.45 1.49 -19.04
N VAL A 109 -8.45 1.03 -18.29
CA VAL A 109 -8.51 -0.28 -17.62
C VAL A 109 -9.45 -0.22 -16.43
N THR A 110 -9.33 0.81 -15.59
CA THR A 110 -10.17 0.94 -14.39
C THR A 110 -11.66 1.16 -14.71
N SER A 111 -12.00 1.67 -15.90
CA SER A 111 -13.39 1.74 -16.39
C SER A 111 -13.87 0.48 -17.12
N GLY A 112 -13.01 -0.53 -17.27
CA GLY A 112 -13.32 -1.79 -17.99
C GLY A 112 -13.37 -1.66 -19.51
N LYS A 113 -12.92 -0.53 -20.08
CA LYS A 113 -12.89 -0.31 -21.54
C LYS A 113 -11.73 -1.04 -22.22
N SER A 114 -10.65 -1.30 -21.49
CA SER A 114 -9.50 -2.08 -21.93
C SER A 114 -9.18 -3.14 -20.86
N PRO A 115 -8.70 -4.33 -21.24
CA PRO A 115 -8.17 -5.28 -20.27
C PRO A 115 -6.87 -4.73 -19.66
N PRO A 116 -6.53 -5.13 -18.42
CA PRO A 116 -5.18 -4.90 -17.89
C PRO A 116 -4.15 -5.76 -18.66
N PRO A 117 -2.86 -5.40 -18.63
CA PRO A 117 -1.80 -6.21 -19.23
C PRO A 117 -1.72 -7.64 -18.65
N ALA A 118 -2.00 -7.78 -17.36
CA ALA A 118 -2.11 -9.03 -16.61
C ALA A 118 -3.13 -8.86 -15.47
N ASN A 119 -3.54 -9.97 -14.83
CA ASN A 119 -4.51 -9.91 -13.73
C ASN A 119 -4.42 -11.16 -12.82
N PRO A 120 -3.88 -11.04 -11.58
CA PRO A 120 -3.26 -9.84 -11.00
C PRO A 120 -1.86 -9.52 -11.57
#